data_AF-A0A1V5YCK5-F1
#
_entry.id   AF-A0A1V5YCK5-F1
#
_cell.length_a   1.000
_cell.length_b   1.000
_cell.length_c   1.000
_cell.angle_alpha   90.00
_cell.angle_beta   90.00
_cell.angle_gamma   90.00
#
_symmetry.space_group_name_H-M   'P 1'
#
loop_
_entity.id
_entity.type
_entity.pdbx_description
1 polymer ?
#
loop_
_entity_poly.entity_id
_entity_poly.type
_entity_poly.pdbx_seq_one_letter_code
_entity_poly.pdbx_strand_id
1 'polypeptide(L)'
;MHELACFTRLALCFETLRAEAPFDPDLLMRKLRENVSGCLTYDTEVWSFEYVCKPSLFFSSPDGPFYTGNEALAEYECEYIIKSRRPEGVWDINWKWADYDLEFAVSENWWKADRAVKNMLYLNGFGRLDI
;
A
#
# COMPACT_ATOMS: atom_id res chain seq x y z
N MET A 1 -7.96 5.09 5.91
CA MET A 1 -7.18 4.36 4.88
C MET A 1 -7.85 3.06 4.41
N HIS A 2 -8.22 2.13 5.29
CA HIS A 2 -8.74 0.81 4.87
C HIS A 2 -10.06 0.87 4.10
N GLU A 3 -11.03 1.66 4.56
CA GLU A 3 -12.30 1.86 3.86
C GLU A 3 -12.08 2.43 2.45
N LEU A 4 -11.17 3.40 2.33
CA LEU A 4 -10.79 3.96 1.03
C LEU A 4 -10.19 2.89 0.12
N ALA A 5 -9.34 2.00 0.64
CA ALA A 5 -8.78 0.89 -0.14
C ALA A 5 -9.86 -0.09 -0.62
N CYS A 6 -10.94 -0.29 0.15
CA CYS A 6 -12.09 -1.07 -0.31
C CYS A 6 -12.80 -0.39 -1.49
N PHE A 7 -13.02 0.93 -1.43
CA PHE A 7 -13.65 1.67 -2.52
C PHE A 7 -12.77 1.79 -3.76
N THR A 8 -11.44 1.94 -3.62
CA THR A 8 -10.53 1.88 -4.79
C THR A 8 -10.59 0.51 -5.44
N ARG A 9 -10.58 -0.57 -4.66
CA ARG A 9 -10.72 -1.92 -5.19
C ARG A 9 -12.05 -2.13 -5.90
N LEU A 10 -13.15 -1.63 -5.33
CA LEU A 10 -14.48 -1.70 -5.94
C LEU A 10 -14.50 -1.00 -7.30
N ALA A 11 -13.99 0.23 -7.39
CA ALA A 11 -13.94 0.99 -8.64
C ALA A 11 -13.13 0.26 -9.72
N LEU A 12 -11.95 -0.25 -9.36
CA LEU A 12 -11.11 -1.04 -10.28
C LEU A 12 -11.81 -2.33 -10.73
N CYS A 13 -12.62 -2.97 -9.88
CA CYS A 13 -13.41 -4.14 -10.29
C CYS A 13 -14.44 -3.79 -11.37
N PHE A 14 -15.18 -2.69 -11.21
CA PHE A 14 -16.15 -2.26 -12.23
C PHE A 14 -15.46 -1.95 -13.57
N GLU A 15 -14.33 -1.24 -13.54
CA GLU A 15 -13.54 -0.93 -14.72
C GLU A 15 -13.00 -2.20 -15.40
N THR A 16 -12.37 -3.09 -14.63
CA THR A 16 -11.77 -4.35 -15.13
C THR A 16 -12.83 -5.27 -15.74
N LEU A 17 -13.99 -5.41 -15.08
CA LEU A 17 -15.07 -6.30 -15.52
C LEU A 17 -15.96 -5.66 -16.59
N ARG A 18 -15.77 -4.37 -16.88
CA ARG A 18 -16.66 -3.56 -17.73
C ARG A 18 -18.13 -3.67 -17.30
N ALA A 19 -18.35 -3.75 -15.98
CA ALA A 19 -19.66 -3.91 -15.39
C ALA A 19 -20.35 -2.54 -15.28
N GLU A 20 -21.68 -2.53 -15.41
CA GLU A 20 -22.47 -1.33 -15.19
C GLU A 20 -22.47 -0.98 -13.70
N ALA A 21 -22.00 0.21 -13.37
CA ALA A 21 -21.98 0.71 -12.00
C ALA A 21 -23.33 1.36 -11.66
N PRO A 22 -23.91 1.10 -10.47
CA PRO A 22 -25.13 1.76 -10.02
C PRO A 22 -24.90 3.21 -9.53
N PHE A 23 -23.78 3.82 -9.93
CA PHE A 23 -23.32 5.14 -9.52
C PHE A 23 -22.49 5.75 -10.65
N ASP A 24 -22.26 7.07 -10.59
CA ASP A 24 -21.40 7.78 -11.53
C ASP A 24 -19.93 7.35 -11.35
N PRO A 25 -19.34 6.61 -12.32
CA PRO A 25 -17.99 6.09 -12.20
C PRO A 25 -16.92 7.20 -12.28
N ASP A 26 -17.18 8.27 -13.04
CA ASP A 26 -16.23 9.37 -13.21
C ASP A 26 -16.18 10.23 -11.92
N LEU A 27 -17.34 10.49 -11.32
CA LEU A 27 -17.41 11.15 -10.02
C LEU A 27 -16.71 10.34 -8.93
N LEU A 28 -16.94 9.03 -8.89
CA LEU A 28 -16.28 8.14 -7.94
C LEU A 28 -14.76 8.18 -8.14
N MET A 29 -14.26 7.96 -9.35
CA MET A 29 -12.82 7.93 -9.62
C MET A 29 -12.14 9.26 -9.29
N ARG A 30 -12.77 10.39 -9.60
CA ARG A 30 -12.26 11.70 -9.20
C ARG A 30 -12.15 11.83 -7.68
N LYS A 31 -13.21 11.45 -6.94
CA LYS A 31 -13.21 11.48 -5.48
C LYS A 31 -12.17 10.54 -4.88
N LEU A 32 -11.99 9.35 -5.46
CA LEU A 32 -10.98 8.41 -5.00
C LEU A 32 -9.57 8.97 -5.20
N ARG A 33 -9.26 9.57 -6.35
CA ARG A 33 -7.95 10.23 -6.56
C ARG A 33 -7.69 11.33 -5.52
N GLU A 34 -8.66 12.22 -5.31
CA GLU A 34 -8.58 13.29 -4.30
C GLU A 34 -8.31 12.71 -2.89
N ASN A 35 -9.07 11.70 -2.48
CA ASN A 35 -8.94 11.10 -1.14
C ASN A 35 -7.69 10.24 -0.97
N VAL A 36 -7.24 9.55 -2.03
CA VAL A 36 -6.00 8.76 -1.99
C VAL A 36 -4.84 9.71 -1.72
N SER A 37 -4.64 10.73 -2.57
CA SER A 37 -3.57 11.72 -2.34
C SER A 37 -3.70 12.39 -0.97
N GLY A 38 -4.91 12.77 -0.55
CA GLY A 38 -5.11 13.42 0.75
C GLY A 38 -4.84 12.53 1.98
N CYS A 39 -4.83 11.21 1.83
CA CYS A 39 -4.63 10.28 2.96
C CYS A 39 -3.21 9.71 3.06
N LEU A 40 -2.36 9.92 2.05
CA LEU A 40 -0.97 9.45 2.06
C LEU A 40 -0.14 10.24 3.08
N THR A 41 0.81 9.56 3.71
CA THR A 41 1.75 10.19 4.65
C THR A 41 2.97 10.69 3.90
N TYR A 42 3.02 12.00 3.62
CA TYR A 42 4.15 12.65 2.92
C TYR A 42 5.36 12.91 3.82
N ASP A 43 5.16 13.03 5.14
CA ASP A 43 6.26 13.09 6.08
C ASP A 43 6.94 11.71 6.15
N THR A 44 8.09 11.60 5.52
CA THR A 44 8.82 10.34 5.43
C THR A 44 9.60 10.00 6.70
N GLU A 45 9.80 10.96 7.61
CA GLU A 45 10.59 10.72 8.84
C GLU A 45 9.88 9.74 9.78
N VAL A 46 8.54 9.77 9.79
CA VAL A 46 7.70 8.91 10.65
C VAL A 46 7.51 7.48 10.11
N TRP A 47 7.90 7.19 8.86
CA TRP A 47 7.60 5.92 8.20
C TRP A 47 8.21 4.67 8.86
N SER A 48 9.28 4.86 9.64
CA SER A 48 10.00 3.77 10.31
C SER A 48 9.43 3.38 11.67
N PHE A 49 8.65 4.25 12.32
CA PHE A 49 8.16 4.03 13.68
C PHE A 49 6.66 4.28 13.88
N GLU A 50 5.95 4.88 12.91
CA GLU A 50 4.50 5.09 12.99
C GLU A 50 3.69 4.24 12.01
N TYR A 51 2.42 4.02 12.36
CA TYR A 51 1.46 3.39 11.46
C TYR A 51 0.99 4.39 10.39
N VAL A 52 1.65 4.39 9.24
CA VAL A 52 1.46 5.36 8.15
C VAL A 52 0.72 4.78 6.94
N CYS A 53 0.09 5.65 6.16
CA CYS A 53 -0.57 5.28 4.91
C CYS A 53 0.36 5.51 3.72
N LYS A 54 0.72 4.43 3.02
CA LYS A 54 1.70 4.44 1.92
C LYS A 54 1.04 4.19 0.56
N PRO A 55 1.65 4.65 -0.55
CA PRO A 55 1.20 4.38 -1.92
C PRO A 55 0.83 2.92 -2.19
N SER A 56 1.62 1.96 -1.69
CA SER A 56 1.43 0.51 -1.87
C SER A 56 0.09 -0.04 -1.40
N LEU A 57 -0.68 0.72 -0.61
CA LEU A 57 -2.05 0.35 -0.23
C LEU A 57 -3.04 0.49 -1.40
N PHE A 58 -2.78 1.39 -2.35
CA PHE A 58 -3.76 1.78 -3.38
C PHE A 58 -3.36 1.40 -4.80
N PHE A 59 -2.07 1.32 -5.09
CA PHE A 59 -1.56 0.95 -6.41
C PHE A 59 -0.19 0.26 -6.28
N SER A 60 0.20 -0.49 -7.31
CA SER A 60 1.45 -1.26 -7.32
C SER A 60 2.27 -1.09 -8.59
N SER A 61 1.85 -0.22 -9.52
CA SER A 61 2.62 0.11 -10.71
C SER A 61 2.33 1.55 -11.17
N PRO A 62 3.18 2.11 -12.06
CA PRO A 62 2.95 3.44 -12.66
C PRO A 62 1.69 3.54 -13.53
N ASP A 63 1.15 2.41 -14.00
CA ASP A 63 0.03 2.37 -14.95
C ASP A 63 -1.35 2.57 -14.28
N GLY A 64 -1.38 2.72 -12.95
CA GLY A 64 -2.60 2.82 -12.16
C GLY A 64 -3.20 4.23 -12.09
N PRO A 65 -4.52 4.35 -11.88
CA PRO A 65 -5.22 5.65 -11.86
C PRO A 65 -4.91 6.53 -10.64
N PHE A 66 -4.14 6.01 -9.69
CA PHE A 66 -3.75 6.67 -8.45
C PHE A 66 -2.26 7.06 -8.40
N TYR A 67 -1.48 6.72 -9.44
CA TYR A 67 -0.05 7.03 -9.51
C TYR A 67 0.20 8.51 -9.79
N THR A 68 -0.53 9.08 -10.75
CA THR A 68 -0.37 10.49 -11.14
C THR A 68 -0.59 11.43 -9.95
N GLY A 69 0.37 12.30 -9.68
CA GLY A 69 0.40 13.21 -8.52
C GLY A 69 0.99 12.62 -7.24
N ASN A 70 1.33 11.32 -7.22
CA ASN A 70 1.94 10.63 -6.08
C ASN A 70 3.29 9.97 -6.45
N GLU A 71 3.88 10.35 -7.59
CA GLU A 71 5.04 9.69 -8.19
C GLU A 71 6.27 9.72 -7.27
N ALA A 72 6.58 10.91 -6.73
CA ALA A 72 7.74 11.08 -5.85
C ALA A 72 7.62 10.24 -4.57
N LEU A 73 6.41 10.11 -4.02
CA LEU A 73 6.18 9.32 -2.81
C LEU A 73 6.21 7.81 -3.12
N ALA A 74 5.73 7.41 -4.30
CA ALA A 74 5.79 6.02 -4.76
C ALA A 74 7.22 5.55 -5.02
N GLU A 75 8.05 6.41 -5.63
CA GLU A 75 9.48 6.19 -5.82
C GLU A 75 10.21 6.12 -4.46
N TYR A 76 9.91 7.04 -3.56
CA TYR A 76 10.44 7.00 -2.20
C TYR A 76 10.08 5.69 -1.48
N GLU A 77 8.84 5.20 -1.62
CA GLU A 77 8.45 3.92 -1.04
C GLU A 77 9.28 2.74 -1.58
N CYS A 78 9.59 2.72 -2.88
CA CYS A 78 10.47 1.71 -3.46
C CYS A 78 11.86 1.75 -2.81
N GLU A 79 12.46 2.94 -2.71
CA GLU A 79 13.76 3.10 -2.03
C GLU A 79 13.70 2.70 -0.56
N TYR A 80 12.64 3.11 0.14
CA TYR A 80 12.43 2.80 1.55
C TYR A 80 12.37 1.28 1.77
N ILE A 81 11.60 0.57 0.94
CA ILE A 81 11.47 -0.89 1.02
C ILE A 81 12.84 -1.55 0.80
N ILE A 82 13.59 -1.14 -0.22
CA ILE A 82 14.92 -1.70 -0.53
C ILE A 82 15.90 -1.46 0.64
N LYS A 83 15.98 -0.22 1.13
CA LYS A 83 16.93 0.17 2.20
C LYS A 83 16.58 -0.44 3.55
N SER A 84 15.30 -0.67 3.83
CA SER A 84 14.83 -1.24 5.11
C SER A 84 14.76 -2.77 5.12
N ARG A 85 15.09 -3.44 4.01
CA ARG A 85 15.14 -4.91 3.95
C ARG A 85 16.27 -5.44 4.83
N ARG A 86 15.94 -6.32 5.76
CA ARG A 86 16.94 -6.95 6.63
C ARG A 86 17.70 -8.07 5.92
N PRO A 87 18.85 -8.51 6.47
CA PRO A 87 19.63 -9.60 5.89
C PRO A 87 18.83 -10.90 5.69
N GLU A 88 17.85 -11.17 6.54
CA GLU A 88 16.95 -12.32 6.45
C GLU A 88 15.91 -12.19 5.32
N GLY A 89 15.89 -11.07 4.59
CA GLY A 89 15.00 -10.83 3.46
C GLY A 89 13.58 -10.38 3.82
N VAL A 90 13.31 -10.11 5.11
CA VAL A 90 11.97 -9.73 5.61
C VAL A 90 11.98 -8.40 6.37
N TRP A 91 10.81 -7.75 6.43
CA TRP A 91 10.59 -6.48 7.15
C TRP A 91 9.81 -6.73 8.45
N ASP A 92 10.12 -5.97 9.49
CA ASP A 92 9.33 -5.99 10.72
C ASP A 92 7.98 -5.30 10.55
N ILE A 93 7.08 -5.56 11.49
CA ILE A 93 5.96 -4.67 11.76
C ILE A 93 6.33 -3.70 12.88
N ASN A 94 5.83 -2.48 12.82
CA ASN A 94 6.12 -1.40 13.76
C ASN A 94 4.99 -1.20 14.79
N TRP A 95 4.18 -2.23 15.02
CA TRP A 95 3.04 -2.19 15.93
C TRP A 95 2.93 -3.52 16.67
N LYS A 96 2.32 -3.47 17.86
CA LYS A 96 2.07 -4.64 18.72
C LYS A 96 0.71 -4.50 19.40
N TRP A 97 0.03 -5.61 19.66
CA TRP A 97 -1.19 -5.63 20.47
C TRP A 97 -0.88 -5.35 21.95
N ALA A 98 -1.79 -4.65 22.64
CA ALA A 98 -1.61 -4.35 24.07
C ALA A 98 -1.59 -5.62 24.94
N ASP A 99 -2.34 -6.65 24.54
CA ASP A 99 -2.49 -7.93 25.23
C ASP A 99 -2.23 -9.10 24.25
N TYR A 100 -2.29 -10.34 24.77
CA TYR A 100 -2.17 -11.59 23.99
C TYR A 100 -0.78 -11.82 23.38
N ASP A 101 0.27 -11.77 24.20
CA ASP A 101 1.67 -11.87 23.73
C ASP A 101 1.96 -13.14 22.91
N LEU A 102 1.39 -14.28 23.28
CA LEU A 102 1.65 -15.56 22.59
C LEU A 102 0.95 -15.61 21.22
N GLU A 103 -0.30 -15.16 21.16
CA GLU A 103 -1.09 -15.06 19.94
C GLU A 103 -0.53 -13.98 19.00
N PHE A 104 -0.05 -12.88 19.58
CA PHE A 104 0.60 -11.82 18.85
C PHE A 104 1.90 -12.32 18.23
N ALA A 105 2.73 -13.11 18.92
CA ALA A 105 3.96 -13.66 18.34
C ALA A 105 3.70 -14.51 17.08
N VAL A 106 2.62 -15.30 17.07
CA VAL A 106 2.18 -16.03 15.87
C VAL A 106 1.73 -15.03 14.80
N SER A 107 0.84 -14.10 15.15
CA SER A 107 0.28 -13.13 14.21
C SER A 107 1.35 -12.24 13.58
N GLU A 108 2.33 -11.80 14.37
CA GLU A 108 3.48 -11.01 13.95
C GLU A 108 4.23 -11.70 12.81
N ASN A 109 4.52 -13.00 12.96
CA ASN A 109 5.21 -13.75 11.91
C ASN A 109 4.40 -13.82 10.60
N TRP A 110 3.07 -13.97 10.70
CA TRP A 110 2.18 -13.98 9.53
C TRP A 110 2.13 -12.61 8.86
N TRP A 111 2.10 -11.54 9.64
CA TRP A 111 2.17 -10.17 9.12
C TRP A 111 3.51 -9.87 8.46
N LYS A 112 4.63 -10.40 8.96
CA LYS A 112 5.94 -10.30 8.28
C LYS A 112 5.90 -10.97 6.90
N ALA A 113 5.27 -12.14 6.79
CA ALA A 113 5.09 -12.82 5.51
C ALA A 113 4.20 -12.03 4.53
N ASP A 114 3.05 -11.53 4.98
CA ASP A 114 2.17 -10.66 4.18
C ASP A 114 2.90 -9.39 3.70
N ARG A 115 3.64 -8.73 4.60
CA ARG A 115 4.47 -7.56 4.28
C ARG A 115 5.51 -7.89 3.22
N ALA A 116 6.21 -9.02 3.35
CA ALA A 116 7.23 -9.43 2.39
C ALA A 116 6.64 -9.62 0.98
N VAL A 117 5.50 -10.31 0.86
CA VAL A 117 4.82 -10.51 -0.42
C VAL A 117 4.39 -9.17 -1.03
N LYS A 118 3.73 -8.31 -0.24
CA LYS A 118 3.28 -6.99 -0.71
C LYS A 118 4.43 -6.10 -1.17
N ASN A 119 5.51 -6.05 -0.41
CA ASN A 119 6.70 -5.27 -0.77
C ASN A 119 7.33 -5.78 -2.07
N MET A 120 7.46 -7.10 -2.24
CA MET A 120 7.99 -7.68 -3.48
C MET A 120 7.09 -7.42 -4.68
N LEU A 121 5.77 -7.55 -4.52
CA LEU A 121 4.80 -7.23 -5.59
C LEU A 121 4.86 -5.75 -5.97
N TYR A 122 4.99 -4.86 -4.99
CA TYR A 122 5.15 -3.42 -5.21
C TYR A 122 6.45 -3.13 -5.97
N LEU A 123 7.59 -3.62 -5.50
CA LEU A 123 8.87 -3.46 -6.22
C LEU A 123 8.82 -4.04 -7.64
N ASN A 124 8.20 -5.21 -7.82
CA ASN A 124 8.06 -5.84 -9.13
C ASN A 124 7.23 -4.97 -10.09
N GLY A 125 6.10 -4.42 -9.65
CA GLY A 125 5.27 -3.57 -10.50
C GLY A 125 5.91 -2.22 -10.86
N PHE A 126 6.96 -1.82 -10.12
CA PHE A 126 7.83 -0.68 -10.46
C PHE A 126 9.12 -1.08 -11.19
N GLY A 127 9.34 -2.37 -11.49
CA GLY A 127 10.56 -2.85 -12.14
C GLY A 127 11.82 -2.71 -11.28
N ARG A 128 11.67 -2.75 -9.95
CA ARG A 128 12.73 -2.55 -8.94
C ARG A 128 13.01 -3.78 -8.09
N LEU A 129 12.46 -4.92 -8.49
CA LEU A 129 12.72 -6.19 -7.82
C LEU A 129 13.98 -6.83 -8.40
N ASP A 130 15.07 -6.81 -7.64
CA ASP A 130 16.27 -7.60 -7.92
C ASP A 130 16.12 -8.99 -7.26
N ILE A 131 16.21 -10.04 -8.08
CA ILE A 131 16.15 -11.46 -7.67
C ILE A 131 17.56 -12.03 -7.58
#